data_AF-A0A1V5JT10-F1
#
_entry.id   AF-A0A1V5JT10-F1
#
_cell.length_a   1.000
_cell.length_b   1.000
_cell.length_c   1.000
_cell.angle_alpha   90.00
_cell.angle_beta   90.00
_cell.angle_gamma   90.00
#
_symmetry.space_group_name_H-M   'P 1'
#
loop_
_entity.id
_entity.type
_entity.pdbx_description
1 polymer ?
#
loop_
_entity_poly.entity_id
_entity_poly.type
_entity_poly.pdbx_seq_one_letter_code
_entity_poly.pdbx_strand_id
1 'polypeptide(L)'
;MAVADRGGNRVYVLDTQKRQLEKELSVSSPRDVLWSRGNALMILSEEGKLYLWTEGEPSLLLEGLKDAWALSESIQGLIVWDVAGNVLWNGVEYPPVAGMATMMCLAAPGSVGGENPQAVFRAYVGEPAHSLFPRGRSFVSAVWMGRKMEGTIVPRASGEDRGVLLLGGAGRAEETKDLPVAVLQDGAMLLSALRQACKDTGTLPSCLVVDAAIPFSPEDLERLFSMALNNGIRVYALATQIPSAPLARLVRMTGGRVMPTERLDALPFAPKASWEIRVPLPVDALPSGYPSEAMLSIYVDAGSLTLRDWIPYWPVGFDMGAQPLAP
;
A
#
# COMPACT_ATOMS: atom_id res chain seq x y z
N MET A 1 -9.10 -10.91 12.93
CA MET A 1 -8.37 -10.73 14.22
C MET A 1 -7.70 -12.06 14.58
N ALA A 2 -6.63 -12.06 15.37
CA ALA A 2 -6.05 -13.30 15.90
C ALA A 2 -5.90 -13.21 17.43
N VAL A 3 -6.05 -14.34 18.11
CA VAL A 3 -5.91 -14.44 19.58
C VAL A 3 -5.10 -15.68 19.90
N ALA A 4 -4.07 -15.53 20.73
CA ALA A 4 -3.30 -16.65 21.27
C ALA A 4 -3.98 -17.25 22.49
N ASP A 5 -4.18 -18.56 22.48
CA ASP A 5 -4.58 -19.36 23.63
C ASP A 5 -3.39 -20.19 24.09
N ARG A 6 -2.67 -19.61 25.05
CA ARG A 6 -1.49 -20.21 25.66
C ARG A 6 -1.80 -21.56 26.30
N GLY A 7 -2.94 -21.69 26.99
CA GLY A 7 -3.31 -22.91 27.72
C GLY A 7 -3.75 -24.03 26.79
N GLY A 8 -4.39 -23.68 25.68
CA GLY A 8 -4.85 -24.61 24.66
C GLY A 8 -3.82 -25.00 23.60
N ASN A 9 -2.63 -24.38 23.60
CA ASN A 9 -1.62 -24.52 22.52
C ASN A 9 -2.21 -24.21 21.14
N ARG A 10 -2.99 -23.13 21.03
CA ARG A 10 -3.69 -22.75 19.81
C ARG A 10 -3.67 -21.25 19.58
N VAL A 11 -3.76 -20.86 18.31
CA VAL A 11 -4.10 -19.49 17.90
C VAL A 11 -5.40 -19.52 17.13
N TYR A 12 -6.35 -18.69 17.52
CA TYR A 12 -7.66 -18.55 16.87
C TYR A 12 -7.64 -17.35 15.92
N VAL A 13 -8.00 -17.56 14.66
CA VAL A 13 -8.22 -16.51 13.67
C VAL A 13 -9.72 -16.31 13.52
N LEU A 14 -10.16 -15.08 13.75
CA LEU A 14 -11.57 -14.69 13.83
C LEU A 14 -11.94 -13.73 12.69
N ASP A 15 -13.04 -14.01 12.01
CA ASP A 15 -13.76 -13.06 11.16
C ASP A 15 -14.46 -12.07 12.09
N THR A 16 -13.95 -10.84 12.13
CA THR A 16 -14.47 -9.81 13.01
C THR A 16 -15.82 -9.25 12.57
N GLN A 17 -16.18 -9.38 11.30
CA GLN A 17 -17.48 -8.92 10.80
C GLN A 17 -18.56 -9.95 11.08
N LYS A 18 -18.31 -11.22 10.75
CA LYS A 18 -19.25 -12.30 11.02
C LYS A 18 -19.28 -12.72 12.48
N ARG A 19 -18.29 -12.30 13.26
CA ARG A 19 -18.06 -12.71 14.65
C ARG A 19 -17.96 -14.24 14.77
N GLN A 20 -17.25 -14.84 13.83
CA GLN A 20 -17.10 -16.29 13.71
C GLN A 20 -15.64 -16.68 13.68
N LEU A 21 -15.38 -17.92 14.07
CA LEU A 21 -14.06 -18.54 13.94
C LEU A 21 -13.80 -18.90 12.47
N GLU A 22 -12.70 -18.40 11.91
CA GLU A 22 -12.24 -18.77 10.56
C GLU A 22 -11.28 -19.95 10.60
N LYS A 23 -10.33 -19.92 11.53
CA LYS A 23 -9.25 -20.91 11.56
C LYS A 23 -8.71 -21.09 12.98
N GLU A 24 -8.29 -22.33 13.26
CA GLU A 24 -7.47 -22.67 14.42
C GLU A 24 -6.10 -23.12 13.94
N LEU A 25 -5.05 -22.61 14.59
CA LEU A 25 -3.65 -22.92 14.28
C LEU A 25 -3.03 -23.60 15.49
N SER A 26 -2.41 -24.76 15.29
CA SER A 26 -1.74 -25.49 16.37
C SER A 26 -0.32 -24.97 16.54
N VAL A 27 -0.03 -24.35 17.67
CA VAL A 27 1.30 -23.80 18.01
C VAL A 27 1.55 -24.09 19.48
N SER A 28 2.74 -24.58 19.85
CA SER A 28 3.04 -24.85 21.26
C SER A 28 3.19 -23.55 22.03
N SER A 29 2.47 -23.43 23.15
CA SER A 29 2.51 -22.30 24.09
C SER A 29 2.61 -20.93 23.41
N PRO A 30 1.62 -20.56 22.57
CA PRO A 30 1.63 -19.28 21.88
C PRO A 30 1.48 -18.17 22.93
N ARG A 31 2.37 -17.19 22.85
CA ARG A 31 2.48 -16.10 23.81
C ARG A 31 1.87 -14.82 23.28
N ASP A 32 2.29 -14.41 22.09
CA ASP A 32 1.86 -13.16 21.48
C ASP A 32 1.68 -13.33 19.97
N VAL A 33 0.81 -12.52 19.39
CA VAL A 33 0.46 -12.60 17.97
C VAL A 33 0.36 -11.21 17.37
N LEU A 34 0.89 -11.07 16.15
CA LEU A 34 0.86 -9.80 15.44
C LEU A 34 0.62 -10.03 13.95
N TRP A 35 -0.35 -9.31 13.39
CA TRP A 35 -0.53 -9.24 11.95
C TRP A 35 0.49 -8.28 11.34
N SER A 36 1.41 -8.83 10.57
CA SER A 36 2.48 -8.15 9.81
C SER A 36 1.91 -7.22 8.72
N ARG A 37 2.75 -6.31 8.21
CA ARG A 37 2.39 -5.44 7.07
C ARG A 37 2.14 -6.21 5.79
N GLY A 38 2.92 -7.27 5.55
CA GLY A 38 2.71 -8.24 4.47
C GLY A 38 1.48 -9.12 4.63
N ASN A 39 0.63 -8.88 5.63
CA ASN A 39 -0.55 -9.68 5.93
C ASN A 39 -0.22 -11.14 6.30
N ALA A 40 0.97 -11.37 6.87
CA ALA A 40 1.24 -12.62 7.54
C ALA A 40 0.89 -12.49 9.03
N LEU A 41 0.47 -13.58 9.65
CA LEU A 41 0.34 -13.66 11.09
C LEU A 41 1.67 -14.14 11.68
N MET A 42 2.27 -13.29 12.51
CA MET A 42 3.43 -13.61 13.32
C MET A 42 2.96 -14.17 14.65
N ILE A 43 3.52 -15.30 15.07
CA ILE A 43 3.14 -15.99 16.31
C ILE A 43 4.41 -16.24 17.11
N LEU A 44 4.55 -15.60 18.26
CA LEU A 44 5.65 -15.80 19.20
C LEU A 44 5.23 -16.85 20.23
N SER A 45 6.07 -17.86 20.47
CA SER A 45 5.86 -18.84 21.54
C SER A 45 6.73 -18.57 22.77
N GLU A 46 6.30 -19.10 23.92
CA GLU A 46 7.08 -19.11 25.17
C GLU A 46 8.44 -19.81 25.03
N GLU A 47 8.58 -20.71 24.06
CA GLU A 47 9.82 -21.44 23.80
C GLU A 47 10.87 -20.58 23.05
N GLY A 48 10.56 -19.30 22.79
CA GLY A 48 11.43 -18.42 22.03
C GLY A 48 11.44 -18.76 20.54
N LYS A 49 10.32 -19.27 20.02
CA LYS A 49 10.13 -19.55 18.59
C LYS A 49 9.16 -18.54 18.00
N LEU A 50 9.49 -18.05 16.82
CA LEU A 50 8.66 -17.16 16.03
C LEU A 50 8.17 -17.92 14.79
N TYR A 51 6.87 -17.99 14.60
CA TYR A 51 6.23 -18.62 13.46
C TYR A 51 5.58 -17.59 12.55
N LEU A 52 5.51 -17.92 11.26
CA LEU A 52 4.87 -17.17 10.20
C LEU A 52 3.72 -18.00 9.62
N TRP A 53 2.53 -17.40 9.52
CA TRP A 53 1.37 -18.00 8.88
C TRP A 53 0.73 -17.07 7.86
N THR A 54 0.60 -17.53 6.62
CA THR A 54 -0.17 -16.85 5.55
C THR A 54 -1.34 -17.69 5.07
N GLU A 55 -1.12 -19.00 4.96
CA GLU A 55 -2.10 -20.02 4.60
C GLU A 55 -1.59 -21.38 5.09
N GLY A 56 -2.48 -22.36 5.27
CA GLY A 56 -2.08 -23.72 5.66
C GLY A 56 -1.66 -23.81 7.12
N GLU A 57 -0.49 -24.40 7.36
CA GLU A 57 0.09 -24.58 8.70
C GLU A 57 1.16 -23.52 9.00
N PRO A 58 1.31 -23.07 10.27
CA PRO A 58 2.36 -22.13 10.65
C PRO A 58 3.76 -22.69 10.37
N SER A 59 4.60 -21.89 9.73
CA SER A 59 6.00 -22.21 9.44
C SER A 59 6.93 -21.57 10.47
N LEU A 60 7.95 -22.29 10.94
CA LEU A 60 8.95 -21.74 11.86
C LEU A 60 9.84 -20.74 11.11
N LEU A 61 9.89 -19.49 11.58
CA LEU A 61 10.69 -18.42 11.00
C LEU A 61 12.02 -18.25 11.74
N LEU A 62 11.98 -18.27 13.07
CA LEU A 62 13.15 -18.05 13.92
C LEU A 62 13.00 -18.83 15.23
N GLU A 63 14.12 -19.24 15.80
CA GLU A 63 14.17 -19.91 17.11
C GLU A 63 15.33 -19.38 17.95
N GLY A 64 15.35 -19.73 19.24
CA GLY A 64 16.40 -19.32 20.16
C GLY A 64 16.23 -17.90 20.73
N LEU A 65 15.04 -17.30 20.60
CA LEU A 65 14.70 -16.01 21.18
C LEU A 65 14.44 -16.15 22.69
N LYS A 66 15.52 -16.29 23.47
CA LYS A 66 15.43 -16.43 24.93
C LYS A 66 14.73 -15.22 25.54
N ASP A 67 13.83 -15.49 26.49
CA ASP A 67 13.06 -14.49 27.23
C ASP A 67 12.16 -13.59 26.36
N ALA A 68 11.87 -14.01 25.12
CA ALA A 68 10.98 -13.27 24.24
C ALA A 68 9.56 -13.17 24.83
N TRP A 69 9.05 -11.95 24.82
CA TRP A 69 7.85 -11.58 25.55
C TRP A 69 6.74 -11.02 24.67
N ALA A 70 7.08 -10.09 23.78
CA ALA A 70 6.08 -9.37 22.99
C ALA A 70 6.57 -9.07 21.57
N LEU A 71 5.60 -8.95 20.68
CA LEU A 71 5.76 -8.50 19.30
C LEU A 71 5.27 -7.06 19.18
N SER A 72 6.00 -6.25 18.42
CA SER A 72 5.51 -4.94 17.98
C SER A 72 5.92 -4.69 16.55
N GLU A 73 5.18 -3.82 15.86
CA GLU A 73 5.55 -3.36 14.53
C GLU A 73 6.21 -1.98 14.60
N SER A 74 7.29 -1.80 13.85
CA SER A 74 7.88 -0.50 13.55
C SER A 74 7.81 -0.20 12.05
N ILE A 75 8.19 1.02 11.64
CA ILE A 75 8.35 1.36 10.23
C ILE A 75 9.38 0.44 9.54
N GLN A 76 10.33 -0.10 10.30
CA GLN A 76 11.43 -0.91 9.78
C GLN A 76 11.09 -2.40 9.72
N GLY A 77 9.97 -2.82 10.33
CA GLY A 77 9.55 -4.22 10.39
C GLY A 77 9.16 -4.67 11.80
N LEU A 78 9.21 -5.98 12.02
CA LEU A 78 8.80 -6.66 13.24
C LEU A 78 9.90 -6.57 14.30
N ILE A 79 9.51 -6.19 15.51
CA ILE A 79 10.38 -6.15 16.68
C ILE A 79 9.90 -7.20 17.69
N VAL A 80 10.85 -7.98 18.20
CA VAL A 80 10.66 -8.89 19.33
C VAL A 80 11.32 -8.27 20.56
N TRP A 81 10.54 -8.15 21.63
CA TRP A 81 10.98 -7.63 22.93
C TRP A 81 11.22 -8.78 23.91
N ASP A 82 12.20 -8.62 24.80
CA ASP A 82 12.31 -9.48 25.99
C ASP A 82 11.39 -9.01 27.12
N VAL A 83 11.36 -9.79 28.20
CA VAL A 83 10.67 -9.48 29.47
C VAL A 83 11.09 -8.16 30.12
N ALA A 84 12.30 -7.69 29.84
CA ALA A 84 12.87 -6.46 30.40
C ALA A 84 12.63 -5.23 29.48
N GLY A 85 12.00 -5.43 28.32
CA GLY A 85 11.76 -4.38 27.34
C GLY A 85 12.95 -4.05 26.45
N ASN A 86 13.96 -4.92 26.37
CA ASN A 86 15.04 -4.80 25.38
C ASN A 86 14.60 -5.41 24.05
N VAL A 87 15.13 -4.85 22.96
CA VAL A 87 14.98 -5.44 21.63
C VAL A 87 15.87 -6.67 21.51
N LEU A 88 15.26 -7.86 21.46
CA LEU A 88 15.97 -9.11 21.19
C LEU A 88 16.28 -9.28 19.71
N TRP A 89 15.33 -8.85 18.88
CA TRP A 89 15.44 -9.00 17.45
C TRP A 89 14.62 -7.92 16.75
N ASN A 90 15.19 -7.37 15.70
CA ASN A 90 14.52 -6.48 14.77
C ASN A 90 14.68 -7.08 13.38
N GLY A 91 13.60 -7.62 12.85
CA GLY A 91 13.56 -8.09 11.48
C GLY A 91 12.86 -7.08 10.61
N VAL A 92 13.52 -6.72 9.53
CA VAL A 92 12.77 -6.30 8.35
C VAL A 92 11.93 -7.51 7.95
N GLU A 93 10.63 -7.32 7.67
CA GLU A 93 9.85 -8.29 6.90
C GLU A 93 10.51 -8.39 5.51
N TYR A 94 11.66 -9.05 5.43
CA TYR A 94 12.43 -9.24 4.23
C TYR A 94 11.75 -10.39 3.50
N PRO A 95 11.27 -10.17 2.26
CA PRO A 95 10.20 -10.98 1.71
C PRO A 95 10.67 -12.43 1.53
N PRO A 96 9.98 -13.43 2.10
CA PRO A 96 10.06 -14.80 1.62
C PRO A 96 8.72 -15.12 0.95
N VAL A 97 8.31 -14.32 -0.02
CA VAL A 97 7.41 -14.83 -1.05
C VAL A 97 8.09 -14.54 -2.36
N ALA A 98 8.77 -15.54 -2.91
CA ALA A 98 8.88 -15.66 -4.35
C ALA A 98 7.45 -15.58 -4.90
N GLY A 99 7.00 -14.38 -5.26
CA GLY A 99 5.61 -14.14 -5.66
C GLY A 99 4.97 -12.84 -5.18
N MET A 100 5.45 -12.17 -4.13
CA MET A 100 4.99 -10.80 -3.85
C MET A 100 5.75 -9.82 -4.74
N ALA A 101 5.25 -9.65 -5.97
CA ALA A 101 5.50 -8.41 -6.69
C ALA A 101 4.92 -7.28 -5.84
N THR A 102 5.76 -6.60 -5.06
CA THR A 102 5.39 -5.33 -4.45
C THR A 102 4.99 -4.40 -5.59
N MET A 103 3.71 -4.04 -5.62
CA MET A 103 3.12 -3.35 -6.75
C MET A 103 3.61 -1.91 -6.76
N MET A 104 4.42 -1.60 -7.77
CA MET A 104 4.60 -0.24 -8.23
C MET A 104 3.53 0.01 -9.28
N CYS A 105 2.91 1.18 -9.24
CA CYS A 105 2.06 1.65 -10.33
C CYS A 105 2.69 2.88 -11.00
N LEU A 106 2.86 2.79 -12.31
CA LEU A 106 3.18 3.89 -13.20
C LEU A 106 1.91 4.66 -13.55
N ALA A 107 1.98 5.97 -13.39
CA ALA A 107 0.90 6.89 -13.62
C ALA A 107 1.40 8.15 -14.31
N ALA A 108 0.46 8.91 -14.88
CA ALA A 108 0.73 10.17 -15.56
C ALA A 108 1.91 10.08 -16.55
N PRO A 109 1.83 9.18 -17.56
CA PRO A 109 2.85 9.09 -18.59
C PRO A 109 3.03 10.45 -19.29
N GLY A 110 4.27 10.84 -19.51
CA GLY A 110 4.65 12.04 -20.24
C GLY A 110 5.95 11.86 -21.02
N SER A 111 6.29 12.86 -21.82
CA SER A 111 7.51 12.92 -22.61
C SER A 111 8.24 14.24 -22.32
N VAL A 112 9.56 14.17 -22.27
CA VAL A 112 10.44 15.35 -22.37
C VAL A 112 11.14 15.22 -23.71
N GLY A 113 10.85 16.13 -24.63
CA GLY A 113 11.53 16.21 -25.94
C GLY A 113 12.90 16.87 -25.86
N GLY A 114 13.61 16.92 -26.99
CA GLY A 114 14.94 17.53 -27.12
C GLY A 114 15.97 16.56 -27.70
N GLU A 115 17.27 16.87 -27.53
CA GLU A 115 18.39 16.04 -28.04
C GLU A 115 18.43 14.64 -27.38
N ASN A 116 17.94 14.52 -26.15
CA ASN A 116 17.85 13.27 -25.41
C ASN A 116 16.40 13.08 -24.93
N PRO A 117 15.49 12.58 -25.78
CA PRO A 117 14.10 12.42 -25.41
C PRO A 117 13.96 11.42 -24.25
N GLN A 118 13.06 11.68 -23.32
CA GLN A 118 12.82 10.83 -22.15
C GLN A 118 11.34 10.62 -21.93
N ALA A 119 10.96 9.38 -21.60
CA ALA A 119 9.67 9.08 -21.02
C ALA A 119 9.72 9.36 -19.53
N VAL A 120 8.73 10.09 -19.03
CA VAL A 120 8.62 10.47 -17.62
C VAL A 120 7.34 9.89 -17.07
N PHE A 121 7.46 9.21 -15.94
CA PHE A 121 6.34 8.61 -15.24
C PHE A 121 6.36 9.03 -13.79
N ARG A 122 5.18 9.21 -13.23
CA ARG A 122 5.02 9.17 -11.79
C ARG A 122 4.89 7.71 -11.36
N ALA A 123 5.59 7.31 -10.32
CA ALA A 123 5.48 5.99 -9.73
C ALA A 123 4.94 6.10 -8.30
N TYR A 124 4.03 5.20 -7.95
CA TYR A 124 3.53 5.00 -6.60
C TYR A 124 3.82 3.58 -6.16
N VAL A 125 4.20 3.40 -4.90
CA VAL A 125 4.59 2.11 -4.33
C VAL A 125 3.80 1.92 -3.06
N GLY A 126 3.16 0.76 -2.92
CA GLY A 126 2.46 0.41 -1.68
C GLY A 126 3.42 0.18 -0.50
N GLU A 127 2.91 0.22 0.73
CA GLU A 127 3.66 -0.26 1.90
C GLU A 127 3.74 -1.80 1.90
N PRO A 128 4.83 -2.40 2.42
CA PRO A 128 5.97 -1.76 3.09
C PRO A 128 7.05 -1.23 2.14
N ALA A 129 6.92 -1.42 0.83
CA ALA A 129 8.00 -1.16 -0.13
C ALA A 129 8.45 0.32 -0.16
N HIS A 130 7.54 1.27 0.05
CA HIS A 130 7.89 2.68 0.22
C HIS A 130 8.93 2.90 1.34
N SER A 131 8.79 2.26 2.51
CA SER A 131 9.70 2.47 3.65
C SER A 131 11.11 1.90 3.44
N LEU A 132 11.24 0.95 2.52
CA LEU A 132 12.49 0.25 2.22
C LEU A 132 13.27 0.90 1.06
N PHE A 133 12.55 1.52 0.12
CA PHE A 133 13.10 2.18 -1.06
C PHE A 133 14.18 3.26 -0.79
N PRO A 134 14.09 4.13 0.26
CA PRO A 134 15.01 5.25 0.45
C PRO A 134 16.42 4.84 0.91
N ARG A 135 16.64 3.56 1.26
CA ARG A 135 17.86 3.11 1.96
C ARG A 135 18.95 2.54 1.04
N GLY A 136 18.63 2.27 -0.23
CA GLY A 136 19.54 1.64 -1.20
C GLY A 136 19.83 2.50 -2.43
N ARG A 137 20.85 2.10 -3.22
CA ARG A 137 20.96 2.54 -4.61
C ARG A 137 19.89 1.81 -5.42
N SER A 138 19.08 2.55 -6.16
CA SER A 138 18.06 1.99 -7.03
C SER A 138 18.49 2.03 -8.49
N PHE A 139 18.28 0.93 -9.20
CA PHE A 139 18.52 0.80 -10.64
C PHE A 139 17.19 0.64 -11.36
N VAL A 140 17.01 1.35 -12.47
CA VAL A 140 15.83 1.20 -13.33
C VAL A 140 16.26 0.58 -14.64
N SER A 141 15.68 -0.57 -14.98
CA SER A 141 15.76 -1.17 -16.30
C SER A 141 14.40 -1.07 -16.98
N ALA A 142 14.37 -0.67 -18.23
CA ALA A 142 13.15 -0.61 -19.01
C ALA A 142 13.30 -1.39 -20.31
N VAL A 143 12.21 -1.96 -20.79
CA VAL A 143 12.13 -2.60 -22.10
C VAL A 143 10.96 -2.01 -22.86
N TRP A 144 11.22 -1.53 -24.07
CA TRP A 144 10.21 -0.94 -24.95
C TRP A 144 10.57 -1.24 -26.40
N MET A 145 9.60 -1.66 -27.21
CA MET A 145 9.83 -2.02 -28.61
C MET A 145 11.04 -2.96 -28.82
N GLY A 146 11.23 -3.92 -27.90
CA GLY A 146 12.35 -4.87 -27.92
C GLY A 146 13.73 -4.29 -27.55
N ARG A 147 13.83 -3.03 -27.15
CA ARG A 147 15.08 -2.37 -26.74
C ARG A 147 15.15 -2.28 -25.22
N LYS A 148 16.27 -2.73 -24.64
CA LYS A 148 16.59 -2.52 -23.23
C LYS A 148 17.19 -1.13 -23.04
N MET A 149 16.72 -0.42 -22.02
CA MET A 149 17.13 0.94 -21.66
C MET A 149 17.37 1.00 -20.15
N GLU A 150 18.24 1.91 -19.73
CA GLU A 150 18.50 2.19 -18.32
C GLU A 150 17.89 3.53 -17.97
N GLY A 151 17.06 3.55 -16.94
CA GLY A 151 16.39 4.75 -16.46
C GLY A 151 16.95 5.23 -15.13
N THR A 152 16.32 6.27 -14.62
CA THR A 152 16.58 6.79 -13.27
C THR A 152 15.28 6.86 -12.50
N ILE A 153 15.36 6.66 -11.19
CA ILE A 153 14.25 6.89 -10.26
C ILE A 153 14.70 7.87 -9.19
N VAL A 154 13.91 8.92 -8.97
CA VAL A 154 14.20 9.92 -7.94
C VAL A 154 12.97 10.12 -7.06
N PRO A 155 13.14 10.26 -5.73
CA PRO A 155 12.06 10.71 -4.88
C PRO A 155 11.58 12.08 -5.35
N ARG A 156 10.28 12.23 -5.54
CA ARG A 156 9.69 13.54 -5.81
C ARG A 156 9.40 14.19 -4.46
N ALA A 157 9.72 15.49 -4.33
CA ALA A 157 9.25 16.27 -3.20
C ALA A 157 7.74 16.08 -3.08
N SER A 158 7.27 15.76 -1.87
CA SER A 158 5.85 15.59 -1.61
C SER A 158 5.13 16.87 -1.99
N GLY A 159 4.41 16.87 -3.10
CA GLY A 159 3.54 17.98 -3.46
C GLY A 159 2.51 18.20 -2.36
N GLU A 160 2.03 19.43 -2.22
CA GLU A 160 0.97 19.79 -1.28
C GLU A 160 -0.19 18.78 -1.37
N ASP A 161 -0.63 18.30 -0.21
CA ASP A 161 -1.70 17.32 -0.11
C ASP A 161 -2.95 17.86 -0.84
N ARG A 162 -3.38 17.15 -1.88
CA ARG A 162 -4.46 17.54 -2.79
C ARG A 162 -5.86 17.34 -2.18
N GLY A 163 -6.00 17.63 -0.89
CA GLY A 163 -7.26 17.53 -0.18
C GLY A 163 -7.59 16.11 0.30
N VAL A 164 -8.42 16.10 1.34
CA VAL A 164 -8.83 14.92 2.10
C VAL A 164 -10.32 14.76 1.88
N LEU A 165 -10.78 13.59 1.48
CA LEU A 165 -12.21 13.31 1.32
C LEU A 165 -12.63 12.23 2.32
N LEU A 166 -13.65 12.54 3.13
CA LEU A 166 -14.30 11.57 4.00
C LEU A 166 -15.39 10.84 3.21
N LEU A 167 -15.34 9.52 3.18
CA LEU A 167 -16.42 8.64 2.75
C LEU A 167 -17.15 8.20 4.01
N GLY A 168 -18.32 8.76 4.26
CA GLY A 168 -19.09 8.55 5.50
C GLY A 168 -20.58 8.35 5.24
N GLY A 169 -21.31 7.93 6.29
CA GLY A 169 -22.78 7.94 6.26
C GLY A 169 -23.36 9.35 6.39
N ALA A 170 -24.68 9.49 6.24
CA ALA A 170 -25.36 10.79 6.23
C ALA A 170 -25.08 11.66 7.48
N GLY A 171 -24.99 11.05 8.67
CA GLY A 171 -24.70 11.77 9.91
C GLY A 171 -23.31 12.43 9.96
N ARG A 172 -22.34 11.93 9.17
CA ARG A 172 -20.97 12.46 9.17
C ARG A 172 -20.84 13.82 8.49
N ALA A 173 -21.69 14.10 7.51
CA ALA A 173 -21.70 15.39 6.81
C ALA A 173 -22.05 16.56 7.76
N GLU A 174 -22.84 16.31 8.81
CA GLU A 174 -23.22 17.32 9.79
C GLU A 174 -22.17 17.52 10.88
N GLU A 175 -21.45 16.45 11.25
CA GLU A 175 -20.45 16.44 12.32
C GLU A 175 -19.12 17.09 11.90
N THR A 176 -18.80 17.08 10.61
CA THR A 176 -17.52 17.61 10.09
C THR A 176 -17.70 18.82 9.20
N LYS A 177 -17.54 20.01 9.78
CA LYS A 177 -17.66 21.29 9.05
C LYS A 177 -16.45 21.63 8.19
N ASP A 178 -15.29 21.03 8.47
CA ASP A 178 -14.00 21.44 7.88
C ASP A 178 -13.44 20.45 6.85
N LEU A 179 -14.12 19.33 6.59
CA LEU A 179 -13.70 18.32 5.63
C LEU A 179 -14.80 18.05 4.60
N PRO A 180 -14.47 17.93 3.29
CA PRO A 180 -15.45 17.52 2.32
C PRO A 180 -15.86 16.06 2.61
N VAL A 181 -17.18 15.84 2.66
CA VAL A 181 -17.78 14.55 2.95
C VAL A 181 -18.57 14.08 1.74
N ALA A 182 -18.25 12.88 1.25
CA ALA A 182 -19.12 12.14 0.36
C ALA A 182 -19.97 11.17 1.17
N VAL A 183 -21.29 11.33 1.08
CA VAL A 183 -22.25 10.46 1.75
C VAL A 183 -22.46 9.19 0.94
N LEU A 184 -22.10 8.03 1.51
CA LEU A 184 -22.26 6.72 0.89
C LEU A 184 -23.21 5.87 1.73
N GLN A 185 -24.16 5.20 1.07
CA GLN A 185 -24.96 4.14 1.69
C GLN A 185 -24.21 2.80 1.67
N ASP A 186 -23.48 2.54 0.59
CA ASP A 186 -22.68 1.35 0.35
C ASP A 186 -21.49 1.64 -0.58
N GLY A 187 -20.67 0.61 -0.80
CA GLY A 187 -19.51 0.67 -1.68
C GLY A 187 -19.82 0.91 -3.17
N ALA A 188 -21.04 0.61 -3.65
CA ALA A 188 -21.38 0.78 -5.06
C ALA A 188 -21.41 2.27 -5.46
N MET A 189 -21.66 3.15 -4.50
CA MET A 189 -21.64 4.62 -4.68
C MET A 189 -20.23 5.22 -4.72
N LEU A 190 -19.18 4.43 -4.52
CA LEU A 190 -17.81 4.93 -4.42
C LEU A 190 -17.36 5.75 -5.64
N LEU A 191 -17.57 5.21 -6.85
CA LEU A 191 -17.08 5.86 -8.07
C LEU A 191 -17.86 7.14 -8.40
N SER A 192 -19.17 7.17 -8.13
CA SER A 192 -19.97 8.38 -8.34
C SER A 192 -19.58 9.48 -7.35
N ALA A 193 -19.40 9.12 -6.07
CA ALA A 193 -18.90 10.02 -5.04
C ALA A 193 -17.56 10.65 -5.40
N LEU A 194 -16.59 9.85 -5.85
CA LEU A 194 -15.26 10.36 -6.20
C LEU A 194 -15.24 11.18 -7.48
N ARG A 195 -16.04 10.80 -8.48
CA ARG A 195 -16.22 11.62 -9.68
C ARG A 195 -16.81 12.97 -9.33
N GLN A 196 -17.77 13.02 -8.41
CA GLN A 196 -18.37 14.27 -7.97
C GLN A 196 -17.33 15.12 -7.21
N ALA A 197 -16.64 14.56 -6.23
CA ALA A 197 -15.59 15.26 -5.50
C ALA A 197 -14.48 15.80 -6.44
N CYS A 198 -14.12 15.04 -7.47
CA CYS A 198 -13.15 15.47 -8.48
C CYS A 198 -13.69 16.60 -9.37
N LYS A 199 -14.99 16.64 -9.67
CA LYS A 199 -15.62 17.77 -10.38
C LYS A 199 -15.63 19.02 -9.51
N ASP A 200 -15.93 18.88 -8.22
CA ASP A 200 -16.07 20.00 -7.29
C ASP A 200 -14.73 20.66 -6.99
N THR A 201 -13.67 19.85 -6.87
CA THR A 201 -12.31 20.33 -6.52
C THR A 201 -11.37 20.44 -7.72
N GLY A 202 -11.80 19.97 -8.91
CA GLY A 202 -10.98 19.88 -10.11
C GLY A 202 -9.85 18.84 -10.05
N THR A 203 -9.68 18.12 -8.94
CA THR A 203 -8.58 17.16 -8.74
C THR A 203 -9.02 15.94 -7.91
N LEU A 204 -8.30 14.82 -8.05
CA LEU A 204 -8.51 13.66 -7.17
C LEU A 204 -7.89 13.93 -5.78
N PRO A 205 -8.57 13.52 -4.69
CA PRO A 205 -8.05 13.69 -3.33
C PRO A 205 -6.75 12.89 -3.15
N SER A 206 -5.81 13.41 -2.36
CA SER A 206 -4.59 12.63 -1.99
C SER A 206 -4.86 11.63 -0.87
N CYS A 207 -5.93 11.84 -0.10
CA CYS A 207 -6.29 11.05 1.06
C CYS A 207 -7.79 10.75 1.07
N LEU A 208 -8.14 9.48 1.29
CA LEU A 208 -9.49 9.03 1.59
C LEU A 208 -9.56 8.57 3.03
N VAL A 209 -10.57 9.04 3.76
CA VAL A 209 -10.93 8.50 5.06
C VAL A 209 -12.22 7.74 4.89
N VAL A 210 -12.22 6.45 5.18
CA VAL A 210 -13.37 5.56 4.98
C VAL A 210 -13.97 5.21 6.32
N ASP A 211 -15.23 5.55 6.53
CA ASP A 211 -15.97 5.07 7.69
C ASP A 211 -16.14 3.55 7.59
N ALA A 212 -15.60 2.81 8.58
CA ALA A 212 -15.67 1.35 8.59
C ALA A 212 -17.12 0.84 8.66
N ALA A 213 -18.08 1.69 9.05
CA ALA A 213 -19.51 1.42 9.05
C ALA A 213 -20.10 1.13 7.66
N ILE A 214 -19.48 1.68 6.60
CA ILE A 214 -20.00 1.54 5.25
C ILE A 214 -19.86 0.09 4.78
N PRO A 215 -20.95 -0.54 4.31
CA PRO A 215 -20.89 -1.88 3.75
C PRO A 215 -20.23 -1.83 2.37
N PHE A 216 -19.02 -2.39 2.26
CA PHE A 216 -18.34 -2.61 0.99
C PHE A 216 -18.38 -4.09 0.61
N SER A 217 -18.71 -4.37 -0.65
CA SER A 217 -18.47 -5.70 -1.21
C SER A 217 -16.97 -5.92 -1.49
N PRO A 218 -16.52 -7.17 -1.67
CA PRO A 218 -15.13 -7.44 -2.09
C PRO A 218 -14.73 -6.71 -3.38
N GLU A 219 -15.65 -6.63 -4.35
CA GLU A 219 -15.41 -5.95 -5.63
C GLU A 219 -15.24 -4.44 -5.44
N ASP A 220 -16.00 -3.83 -4.53
CA ASP A 220 -15.86 -2.40 -4.25
C ASP A 220 -14.50 -2.07 -3.60
N LEU A 221 -14.02 -2.94 -2.71
CA LEU A 221 -12.70 -2.79 -2.09
C LEU A 221 -11.57 -3.02 -3.09
N GLU A 222 -11.72 -3.95 -4.02
CA GLU A 222 -10.75 -4.16 -5.11
C GLU A 222 -10.67 -2.93 -6.02
N ARG A 223 -11.82 -2.34 -6.39
CA ARG A 223 -11.88 -1.09 -7.16
C ARG A 223 -11.25 0.07 -6.39
N LEU A 224 -11.58 0.22 -5.11
CA LEU A 224 -10.99 1.24 -4.23
C LEU A 224 -9.47 1.06 -4.15
N PHE A 225 -8.99 -0.16 -3.93
CA PHE A 225 -7.58 -0.48 -3.82
C PHE A 225 -6.83 -0.14 -5.12
N SER A 226 -7.34 -0.61 -6.25
CA SER A 226 -6.75 -0.36 -7.57
C SER A 226 -6.66 1.13 -7.87
N MET A 227 -7.76 1.85 -7.67
CA MET A 227 -7.79 3.30 -7.87
C MET A 227 -6.85 4.02 -6.90
N ALA A 228 -6.83 3.61 -5.64
CA ALA A 228 -5.98 4.23 -4.64
C ALA A 228 -4.51 4.05 -4.97
N LEU A 229 -4.09 2.84 -5.32
CA LEU A 229 -2.72 2.55 -5.72
C LEU A 229 -2.32 3.31 -7.00
N ASN A 230 -3.17 3.27 -8.03
CA ASN A 230 -2.88 3.90 -9.33
C ASN A 230 -2.74 5.42 -9.24
N ASN A 231 -3.45 6.03 -8.31
CA ASN A 231 -3.42 7.48 -8.10
C ASN A 231 -2.56 7.90 -6.90
N GLY A 232 -1.93 6.94 -6.22
CA GLY A 232 -1.18 7.14 -4.98
C GLY A 232 -2.02 7.73 -3.85
N ILE A 233 -3.33 7.46 -3.84
CA ILE A 233 -4.26 7.91 -2.80
C ILE A 233 -4.04 7.05 -1.58
N ARG A 234 -3.83 7.69 -0.44
CA ARG A 234 -3.75 6.99 0.84
C ARG A 234 -5.14 6.77 1.40
N VAL A 235 -5.40 5.58 1.93
CA VAL A 235 -6.70 5.26 2.53
C VAL A 235 -6.55 5.01 4.02
N TYR A 236 -7.28 5.77 4.82
CA TYR A 236 -7.45 5.55 6.26
C TYR A 236 -8.82 4.94 6.52
N ALA A 237 -8.94 4.13 7.57
CA ALA A 237 -10.24 3.66 8.04
C ALA A 237 -10.56 4.28 9.39
N LEU A 238 -11.71 4.93 9.50
CA LEU A 238 -12.29 5.36 10.76
C LEU A 238 -13.00 4.15 11.39
N ALA A 239 -12.47 3.61 12.48
CA ALA A 239 -12.99 2.39 13.10
C ALA A 239 -14.17 2.66 14.04
N THR A 240 -15.24 3.26 13.51
CA THR A 240 -16.57 3.39 14.16
C THR A 240 -17.17 2.03 14.50
N GLN A 241 -16.87 1.05 13.65
CA GLN A 241 -17.04 -0.36 13.90
C GLN A 241 -15.74 -1.09 13.54
N ILE A 242 -15.67 -2.37 13.87
CA ILE A 242 -14.50 -3.19 13.53
C ILE A 242 -14.42 -3.29 11.99
N PRO A 243 -13.34 -2.80 11.36
CA PRO A 243 -13.21 -2.85 9.90
C PRO A 243 -13.11 -4.29 9.42
N SER A 244 -13.55 -4.52 8.18
CA SER A 244 -13.32 -5.80 7.49
C SER A 244 -11.83 -6.05 7.32
N ALA A 245 -11.41 -7.32 7.33
CA ALA A 245 -10.01 -7.67 7.04
C ALA A 245 -9.55 -7.14 5.67
N PRO A 246 -10.34 -7.22 4.59
CA PRO A 246 -9.99 -6.61 3.30
C PRO A 246 -9.81 -5.08 3.37
N LEU A 247 -10.67 -4.36 4.09
CA LEU A 247 -10.53 -2.90 4.26
C LEU A 247 -9.27 -2.56 5.07
N ALA A 248 -9.01 -3.28 6.17
CA ALA A 248 -7.81 -3.09 6.97
C ALA A 248 -6.53 -3.37 6.14
N ARG A 249 -6.55 -4.36 5.24
CA ARG A 249 -5.44 -4.66 4.34
C ARG A 249 -5.23 -3.53 3.32
N LEU A 250 -6.29 -3.06 2.68
CA LEU A 250 -6.25 -1.94 1.74
C LEU A 250 -5.65 -0.69 2.38
N VAL A 251 -6.11 -0.34 3.58
CA VAL A 251 -5.60 0.79 4.38
C VAL A 251 -4.09 0.65 4.60
N ARG A 252 -3.62 -0.53 5.01
CA ARG A 252 -2.19 -0.79 5.20
C ARG A 252 -1.40 -0.67 3.90
N MET A 253 -1.86 -1.29 2.81
CA MET A 253 -1.15 -1.32 1.52
C MET A 253 -1.02 0.07 0.88
N THR A 254 -1.98 0.96 1.13
CA THR A 254 -1.94 2.35 0.65
C THR A 254 -1.15 3.29 1.60
N GLY A 255 -0.60 2.76 2.70
CA GLY A 255 0.18 3.49 3.69
C GLY A 255 -0.62 4.29 4.71
N GLY A 256 -1.93 4.05 4.80
CA GLY A 256 -2.80 4.62 5.81
C GLY A 256 -2.81 3.82 7.12
N ARG A 257 -3.73 4.20 8.02
CA ARG A 257 -3.90 3.55 9.32
C ARG A 257 -5.38 3.37 9.65
N VAL A 258 -5.67 2.32 10.41
CA VAL A 258 -6.97 2.17 11.07
C VAL A 258 -6.97 3.04 12.32
N MET A 259 -7.94 3.93 12.43
CA MET A 259 -8.01 4.94 13.47
C MET A 259 -9.14 4.58 14.44
N PRO A 260 -8.82 4.18 15.69
CA PRO A 260 -9.82 3.84 16.70
C PRO A 260 -10.39 5.12 17.34
N THR A 261 -10.96 5.99 16.52
CA THR A 261 -11.56 7.24 16.94
C THR A 261 -12.78 7.53 16.06
N GLU A 262 -13.78 8.18 16.64
CA GLU A 262 -14.92 8.73 15.91
C GLU A 262 -14.68 10.17 15.46
N ARG A 263 -13.59 10.79 15.95
CA ARG A 263 -13.23 12.19 15.71
C ARG A 263 -12.06 12.29 14.72
N LEU A 264 -12.10 13.30 13.85
CA LEU A 264 -11.21 13.47 12.69
C LEU A 264 -10.08 14.50 12.93
N ASP A 265 -10.00 15.04 14.14
CA ASP A 265 -9.25 16.22 14.59
C ASP A 265 -7.73 16.07 14.57
N ALA A 266 -7.22 14.85 14.30
CA ALA A 266 -5.78 14.57 14.27
C ALA A 266 -5.42 13.56 13.19
N LEU A 267 -5.95 13.71 11.97
CA LEU A 267 -5.50 12.92 10.83
C LEU A 267 -4.02 13.23 10.55
N PRO A 268 -3.09 12.27 10.71
CA PRO A 268 -1.70 12.48 10.37
C PRO A 268 -1.60 12.37 8.85
N PHE A 269 -1.91 13.47 8.16
CA PHE A 269 -1.65 13.61 6.74
C PHE A 269 -0.14 13.68 6.55
N ALA A 270 0.50 12.51 6.49
CA ALA A 270 1.91 12.42 6.18
C ALA A 270 2.09 12.67 4.68
N PRO A 271 3.15 13.37 4.25
CA PRO A 271 3.37 13.70 2.85
C PRO A 271 3.28 12.48 1.93
N LYS A 272 2.71 12.68 0.74
CA LYS A 272 2.61 11.67 -0.31
C LYS A 272 3.99 11.27 -0.80
N ALA A 273 4.38 10.02 -0.59
CA ALA A 273 5.57 9.48 -1.22
C ALA A 273 5.26 9.15 -2.69
N SER A 274 5.98 9.81 -3.59
CA SER A 274 5.92 9.52 -5.02
C SER A 274 7.30 9.61 -5.60
N TRP A 275 7.55 8.84 -6.66
CA TRP A 275 8.81 8.87 -7.37
C TRP A 275 8.57 9.31 -8.80
N GLU A 276 9.59 9.90 -9.38
CA GLU A 276 9.65 10.14 -10.80
C GLU A 276 10.60 9.14 -11.43
N ILE A 277 10.10 8.38 -12.40
CA ILE A 277 10.90 7.48 -13.21
C ILE A 277 11.11 8.14 -14.56
N ARG A 278 12.37 8.23 -14.97
CA ARG A 278 12.76 8.73 -16.29
C ARG A 278 13.45 7.62 -17.06
N VAL A 279 12.99 7.35 -18.27
CA VAL A 279 13.57 6.35 -19.17
C VAL A 279 13.98 7.06 -20.46
N PRO A 280 15.25 7.01 -20.88
CA PRO A 280 15.66 7.58 -22.15
C PRO A 280 14.94 6.87 -23.29
N LEU A 281 14.38 7.63 -24.23
CA LEU A 281 13.70 7.10 -25.40
C LEU A 281 14.66 7.07 -26.59
N PRO A 282 14.59 6.03 -27.45
CA PRO A 282 15.30 6.06 -28.71
C PRO A 282 14.67 7.11 -29.63
N VAL A 283 15.52 7.94 -30.25
CA VAL A 283 15.09 9.08 -31.10
C VAL A 283 14.22 8.63 -32.29
N ASP A 284 14.40 7.40 -32.77
CA ASP A 284 13.70 6.85 -33.95
C ASP A 284 12.55 5.88 -33.59
N ALA A 285 12.13 5.83 -32.32
CA ALA A 285 11.14 4.85 -31.86
C ALA A 285 9.72 5.43 -31.84
N LEU A 286 8.92 5.01 -32.81
CA LEU A 286 7.49 5.26 -32.88
C LEU A 286 6.76 3.91 -32.85
N PRO A 287 6.12 3.55 -31.73
CA PRO A 287 5.36 2.31 -31.68
C PRO A 287 4.15 2.41 -32.60
N SER A 288 3.76 1.28 -33.19
CA SER A 288 2.48 1.21 -33.88
C SER A 288 1.32 1.44 -32.90
N GLY A 289 0.11 1.68 -33.41
CA GLY A 289 -1.08 1.88 -32.58
C GLY A 289 -1.50 0.66 -31.74
N TYR A 290 -0.79 -0.48 -31.81
CA TYR A 290 -1.13 -1.69 -31.08
C TYR A 290 -0.52 -1.68 -29.66
N PRO A 291 -1.33 -1.92 -28.59
CA PRO A 291 -0.84 -1.92 -27.21
C PRO A 291 0.31 -2.90 -26.93
N SER A 292 0.38 -4.01 -27.65
CA SER A 292 1.45 -5.02 -27.50
C SER A 292 2.82 -4.50 -27.92
N GLU A 293 2.89 -3.62 -28.92
CA GLU A 293 4.15 -3.05 -29.41
C GLU A 293 4.56 -1.79 -28.64
N ALA A 294 3.57 -1.07 -28.09
CA ALA A 294 3.77 0.14 -27.30
C ALA A 294 3.99 -0.11 -25.80
N MET A 295 3.93 -1.37 -25.35
CA MET A 295 4.07 -1.71 -23.94
C MET A 295 5.48 -1.40 -23.45
N LEU A 296 5.60 -0.39 -22.59
CA LEU A 296 6.83 -0.11 -21.84
C LEU A 296 6.79 -0.90 -20.54
N SER A 297 7.73 -1.82 -20.37
CA SER A 297 7.92 -2.53 -19.12
C SER A 297 9.04 -1.88 -18.33
N ILE A 298 8.81 -1.58 -17.06
CA ILE A 298 9.79 -1.00 -16.15
C ILE A 298 10.04 -1.96 -14.99
N TYR A 299 11.31 -2.18 -14.71
CA TYR A 299 11.83 -2.94 -13.58
C TYR A 299 12.68 -2.02 -12.74
N VAL A 300 12.39 -1.97 -11.44
CA VAL A 300 13.18 -1.22 -10.47
C VAL A 300 13.79 -2.21 -9.49
N ASP A 301 15.11 -2.21 -9.41
CA ASP A 301 15.86 -2.93 -8.41
C ASP A 301 16.32 -1.94 -7.34
N ALA A 302 15.77 -2.04 -6.14
CA ALA A 302 16.15 -1.23 -4.97
C ALA A 302 16.99 -2.04 -3.97
N GLY A 303 17.76 -3.01 -4.46
CA GLY A 303 18.61 -3.91 -3.68
C GLY A 303 17.82 -5.04 -3.05
N SER A 304 17.03 -4.73 -2.02
CA SER A 304 16.23 -5.74 -1.31
C SER A 304 14.84 -5.97 -1.90
N LEU A 305 14.46 -5.16 -2.89
CA LEU A 305 13.15 -5.18 -3.50
C LEU A 305 13.27 -5.06 -5.01
N THR A 306 12.50 -5.87 -5.72
CA THR A 306 12.29 -5.71 -7.15
C THR A 306 10.84 -5.29 -7.37
N LEU A 307 10.67 -4.10 -7.96
CA LEU A 307 9.38 -3.58 -8.38
C LEU A 307 9.27 -3.73 -9.90
N ARG A 308 8.06 -3.95 -10.37
CA ARG A 308 7.79 -3.95 -11.81
C ARG A 308 6.42 -3.37 -12.08
N ASP A 309 6.31 -2.73 -13.23
CA ASP A 309 5.03 -2.39 -13.82
C ASP A 309 5.18 -2.25 -15.33
N TRP A 310 4.06 -2.24 -16.04
CA TRP A 310 4.02 -2.02 -17.47
C TRP A 310 2.89 -1.07 -17.83
N ILE A 311 3.16 -0.19 -18.79
CA ILE A 311 2.17 0.77 -19.28
C ILE A 311 2.24 0.86 -20.80
N PRO A 312 1.10 0.83 -21.51
CA PRO A 312 1.06 1.22 -22.91
C PRO A 312 1.53 2.67 -23.05
N TYR A 313 2.59 2.91 -23.82
CA TYR A 313 3.23 4.22 -23.92
C TYR A 313 3.45 4.64 -25.37
N TRP A 314 2.87 5.79 -25.74
CA TRP A 314 3.03 6.44 -27.05
C TRP A 314 3.52 7.89 -26.85
N PRO A 315 4.77 8.22 -27.20
CA PRO A 315 5.33 9.56 -26.96
C PRO A 315 4.50 10.68 -27.62
N VAL A 316 4.03 10.43 -28.85
CA VAL A 316 3.32 11.41 -29.69
C VAL A 316 1.96 11.81 -29.11
N GLY A 317 1.36 10.98 -28.26
CA GLY A 317 0.06 11.27 -27.63
C GLY A 317 0.16 12.25 -26.46
N PHE A 318 1.37 12.50 -25.93
CA PHE A 318 1.58 13.30 -24.71
C PHE A 318 2.22 14.68 -24.98
N ASP A 319 2.66 14.95 -26.21
CA ASP A 319 3.23 16.24 -26.63
C ASP A 319 2.18 17.36 -26.83
N MET A 320 0.89 17.09 -26.58
CA MET A 320 -0.15 18.12 -26.54
C MET A 320 -0.14 18.86 -25.19
N GLY A 321 0.90 19.66 -24.97
CA GLY A 321 0.85 20.78 -24.01
C GLY A 321 1.05 20.44 -22.53
N ALA A 322 1.86 19.44 -22.19
CA ALA A 322 2.39 19.33 -20.84
C ALA A 322 3.37 20.49 -20.58
N GLN A 323 2.84 21.65 -20.20
CA GLN A 323 3.66 22.62 -19.47
C GLN A 323 4.27 21.88 -18.27
N PRO A 324 5.57 22.04 -17.98
CA PRO A 324 6.12 21.57 -16.72
C PRO A 324 5.27 22.21 -15.62
N LEU A 325 4.52 21.39 -14.88
CA LEU A 325 3.84 21.86 -13.69
C LEU A 325 4.94 22.43 -12.79
N ALA A 326 4.85 23.74 -12.54
CA ALA A 326 5.77 24.56 -11.78
C ALA A 326 6.20 23.89 -10.46
N PRO A 327 7.42 24.21 -9.96
CA PRO A 327 8.12 23.49 -8.89
C PRO A 327 7.29 23.19 -7.64
#